data_AF-A0A2V5PK91-F1
#
_entry.id   AF-A0A2V5PK91-F1
#
_cell.length_a   1.000
_cell.length_b   1.000
_cell.length_c   1.000
_cell.angle_alpha   90.00
_cell.angle_beta   90.00
_cell.angle_gamma   90.00
#
_symmetry.space_group_name_H-M   'P 1'
#
loop_
_entity.id
_entity.type
_entity.pdbx_description
1 polymer ?
#
loop_
_entity_poly.entity_id
_entity_poly.type
_entity_poly.pdbx_seq_one_letter_code
_entity_poly.pdbx_strand_id
1 'polypeptide(L)'
;MIDPATGLPVPVPAPAAKGPPPPWIDESFEITMRNHKRETVEMRVVEHLYRWVTWEITKKSRSYRRIDAQTIEFPVQVKPDGEEKVSYTVHYYW
;
A
#
# COMPACT_ATOMS: atom_id res chain seq x y z
N MET A 1 -21.95 -0.61 18.77
CA MET A 1 -22.41 0.72 19.23
C MET A 1 -22.27 1.66 18.02
N ILE A 2 -23.30 2.43 17.66
CA ILE A 2 -23.30 3.35 16.49
C ILE A 2 -22.89 4.75 16.99
N ASP A 3 -22.03 5.46 16.27
CA ASP A 3 -21.59 6.81 16.63
C ASP A 3 -22.73 7.83 16.39
N PRO A 4 -23.12 8.65 17.38
CA PRO A 4 -24.22 9.60 17.25
C PRO A 4 -23.93 10.79 16.29
N ALA A 5 -22.68 11.03 15.88
CA ALA A 5 -22.31 12.12 14.97
C ALA A 5 -22.29 11.70 13.49
N THR A 6 -22.10 10.41 13.19
CA THR A 6 -21.90 9.92 11.81
C THR A 6 -22.88 8.82 11.40
N GLY A 7 -23.63 8.21 12.32
CA GLY A 7 -24.62 7.17 12.01
C GLY A 7 -24.02 5.88 11.44
N LEU A 8 -22.68 5.80 11.34
CA LEU A 8 -21.95 4.62 10.94
C LEU A 8 -21.67 3.75 12.17
N PRO A 9 -21.64 2.41 12.01
CA PRO A 9 -21.14 1.55 13.06
C PRO A 9 -19.71 1.98 13.40
N VAL A 10 -19.43 2.24 14.69
CA VAL A 10 -18.05 2.39 15.16
C VAL A 10 -17.31 1.12 14.71
N PRO A 11 -16.16 1.21 14.02
CA PRO A 11 -15.39 0.02 13.69
C PRO A 11 -15.05 -0.67 15.01
N VAL A 12 -15.74 -1.78 15.28
CA VAL A 12 -15.47 -2.60 16.44
C VAL A 12 -14.04 -3.09 16.25
N PRO A 13 -13.07 -2.73 17.11
CA PRO A 13 -11.77 -3.38 17.04
C PRO A 13 -12.05 -4.87 17.17
N ALA A 14 -11.59 -5.66 16.19
CA ALA A 14 -11.81 -7.09 16.18
C ALA A 14 -11.51 -7.65 17.58
N PRO A 15 -12.37 -8.52 18.15
CA PRO A 15 -12.16 -9.04 19.49
C PRO A 15 -10.74 -9.59 19.57
N ALA A 16 -9.96 -9.11 20.54
CA ALA A 16 -8.57 -9.52 20.72
C ALA A 16 -8.51 -11.05 20.70
N ALA A 17 -7.86 -11.59 19.66
CA ALA A 17 -7.74 -13.03 19.47
C ALA A 17 -7.09 -13.62 20.74
N LYS A 18 -7.76 -14.58 21.38
CA LYS A 18 -7.21 -15.31 22.52
C LYS A 18 -6.21 -16.35 22.01
N GLY A 19 -5.01 -15.88 21.68
CA GLY A 19 -3.87 -16.64 21.19
C GLY A 19 -2.75 -15.68 20.77
N PRO A 20 -1.50 -16.12 20.59
CA PRO A 20 -0.54 -15.29 19.88
C PRO A 20 -1.14 -14.93 18.52
N PRO A 21 -0.96 -13.69 18.03
CA PRO A 21 -1.45 -13.34 16.71
C PRO A 21 -0.88 -14.35 15.69
N PRO A 22 -1.63 -14.68 14.62
CA PRO A 22 -1.06 -15.45 13.52
C PRO A 22 0.27 -14.82 13.12
N PRO A 23 1.32 -15.61 12.85
CA PRO A 23 2.60 -15.05 12.47
C PRO A 23 2.42 -14.06 11.30
N TRP A 24 2.98 -12.88 11.48
CA TRP A 24 2.82 -11.74 10.56
C TRP A 24 4.15 -11.02 10.41
N ILE A 25 4.29 -10.27 9.31
CA ILE A 25 5.42 -9.40 9.07
C ILE A 25 4.97 -8.13 8.35
N ASP A 26 5.45 -6.99 8.84
CA ASP A 26 5.31 -5.70 8.16
C ASP A 26 6.60 -5.36 7.41
N GLU A 27 6.47 -5.04 6.12
CA GLU A 27 7.58 -4.53 5.31
C GLU A 27 7.21 -3.16 4.76
N SER A 28 8.09 -2.19 4.93
CA SER A 28 7.91 -0.83 4.41
C SER A 28 8.93 -0.56 3.32
N PHE A 29 8.44 -0.05 2.20
CA PHE A 29 9.23 0.26 1.02
C PHE A 29 9.13 1.74 0.69
N GLU A 30 10.22 2.26 0.14
CA GLU A 30 10.33 3.62 -0.32
C GLU A 30 11.06 3.63 -1.65
N ILE A 31 10.40 4.17 -2.67
CA ILE A 31 10.81 4.13 -4.05
C ILE A 31 10.89 5.56 -4.54
N THR A 32 12.08 5.97 -4.97
CA THR A 32 12.34 7.29 -5.55
C THR A 32 12.48 7.16 -7.06
N MET A 33 11.78 8.04 -7.78
CA MET A 33 11.68 8.03 -9.22
C MET A 33 12.06 9.40 -9.73
N ARG A 34 13.04 9.46 -10.64
CA ARG A 34 13.52 10.72 -11.20
C ARG A 34 13.36 10.73 -12.70
N ASN A 35 12.65 11.74 -13.20
CA ASN A 35 12.49 11.95 -14.63
C ASN A 35 13.53 12.96 -15.13
N HIS A 36 14.50 12.51 -15.90
CA HIS A 36 15.51 13.38 -16.54
C HIS A 36 15.09 13.88 -17.94
N LYS A 37 13.84 13.64 -18.34
CA LYS A 37 13.31 14.12 -19.62
C LYS A 37 12.72 15.51 -19.46
N ARG A 38 12.59 16.21 -20.59
CA ARG A 38 11.97 17.54 -20.69
C ARG A 38 10.43 17.50 -20.76
N GLU A 39 9.85 16.32 -20.75
CA GLU A 39 8.40 16.07 -20.85
C GLU A 39 7.89 15.33 -19.60
N THR A 40 6.63 15.51 -19.25
CA THR A 40 5.98 14.72 -18.19
C THR A 40 5.86 13.28 -18.64
N VAL A 41 6.27 12.34 -17.79
CA VAL A 41 6.16 10.90 -18.08
C VAL A 41 5.26 10.21 -17.07
N GLU A 42 4.49 9.24 -17.55
CA GLU A 42 3.81 8.27 -16.69
C GLU A 42 4.77 7.10 -16.46
N MET A 43 5.25 6.96 -15.23
CA MET A 43 6.01 5.79 -14.80
C MET A 43 5.08 4.85 -14.04
N ARG A 44 5.23 3.55 -14.31
CA ARG A 44 4.52 2.49 -13.59
C ARG A 44 5.52 1.75 -12.72
N VAL A 45 5.36 1.86 -11.42
CA VAL A 45 6.14 1.08 -10.46
C VAL A 45 5.43 -0.25 -10.29
N VAL A 46 6.06 -1.35 -10.69
CA VAL A 46 5.51 -2.71 -10.56
C VAL A 46 6.21 -3.40 -9.39
N GLU A 47 5.45 -3.70 -8.35
CA GLU A 47 5.93 -4.34 -7.15
C GLU A 47 5.38 -5.76 -7.04
N HIS A 48 6.28 -6.67 -6.69
CA HIS A 48 5.96 -8.08 -6.51
C HIS A 48 6.10 -8.43 -5.02
N LEU A 49 5.00 -8.86 -4.43
CA LEU A 49 4.83 -9.13 -3.00
C LEU A 49 5.23 -10.58 -2.72
N TYR A 50 6.54 -10.84 -2.69
CA TYR A 50 7.11 -12.19 -2.70
C TYR A 50 6.99 -12.97 -1.39
N ARG A 51 6.59 -12.35 -0.28
CA ARG A 51 6.58 -13.04 1.03
C ARG A 51 5.46 -14.07 1.15
N TRP A 52 4.22 -13.69 0.79
CA TRP A 52 3.06 -14.57 0.87
C TRP A 52 1.90 -14.06 0.01
N VAL A 53 0.90 -14.91 -0.26
CA VAL A 53 -0.30 -14.55 -1.06
C VAL A 53 -1.35 -13.77 -0.27
N THR A 54 -1.28 -13.82 1.05
CA THR A 54 -2.20 -13.15 1.96
C THR A 54 -1.52 -11.90 2.53
N TRP A 55 -1.96 -10.74 2.06
CA TRP A 55 -1.38 -9.45 2.41
C TRP A 55 -2.42 -8.33 2.39
N GLU A 56 -2.11 -7.24 3.09
CA GLU A 56 -2.83 -5.97 3.04
C GLU A 56 -1.83 -4.80 2.95
N ILE A 57 -2.13 -3.79 2.14
CA ILE A 57 -1.36 -2.53 2.14
C ILE A 57 -1.94 -1.60 3.20
N THR A 58 -1.26 -1.49 4.34
CA THR A 58 -1.74 -0.74 5.51
C THR A 58 -1.41 0.75 5.42
N LYS A 59 -0.34 1.11 4.70
CA LYS A 59 0.06 2.50 4.44
C LYS A 59 0.46 2.65 2.98
N LYS A 60 0.06 3.75 2.36
CA LYS A 60 0.43 4.09 0.98
C LYS A 60 0.45 5.60 0.79
N SER A 61 1.47 6.12 0.12
CA SER A 61 1.53 7.53 -0.29
C SER A 61 0.69 7.81 -1.53
N ARG A 62 0.42 6.79 -2.36
CA ARG A 62 -0.33 6.90 -3.62
C ARG A 62 -1.30 5.74 -3.79
N SER A 63 -2.28 5.92 -4.69
CA SER A 63 -3.13 4.82 -5.13
C SER A 63 -2.32 3.79 -5.89
N TYR A 64 -2.66 2.51 -5.69
CA TYR A 64 -2.13 1.39 -6.44
C TYR A 64 -3.28 0.61 -7.07
N ARG A 65 -2.97 -0.17 -8.09
CA ARG A 65 -3.87 -1.18 -8.66
C ARG A 65 -3.29 -2.55 -8.38
N ARG A 66 -4.15 -3.49 -8.01
CA ARG A 66 -3.77 -4.89 -7.87
C ARG A 66 -3.90 -5.55 -9.23
N ILE A 67 -2.79 -6.07 -9.76
CA ILE A 67 -2.77 -6.76 -11.05
C ILE A 67 -3.13 -8.24 -10.87
N ASP A 68 -2.57 -8.88 -9.86
CA ASP A 68 -2.81 -10.28 -9.55
C ASP A 68 -2.70 -10.57 -8.04
N ALA A 69 -2.53 -11.84 -7.66
CA ALA A 69 -2.46 -12.25 -6.27
C ALA A 69 -1.26 -11.65 -5.51
N GLN A 70 -0.16 -11.35 -6.18
CA GLN A 70 1.10 -10.88 -5.58
C GLN A 70 1.67 -9.62 -6.27
N THR A 71 1.07 -9.13 -7.35
CA THR A 71 1.59 -7.98 -8.09
C THR A 71 0.69 -6.75 -7.88
N ILE A 72 1.30 -5.64 -7.50
CA ILE A 72 0.66 -4.32 -7.45
C ILE A 72 1.40 -3.33 -8.34
N GLU A 73 0.68 -2.36 -8.87
CA GLU A 73 1.24 -1.29 -9.69
C GLU A 73 0.87 0.08 -9.16
N PHE A 74 1.83 1.01 -9.11
CA PHE A 74 1.60 2.42 -8.78
C PHE A 74 1.78 3.27 -10.05
N PRO A 75 0.69 3.86 -10.59
CA PRO A 75 0.81 4.83 -11.67
C PRO A 75 1.26 6.19 -11.09
N VAL A 76 2.42 6.67 -11.53
CA VAL A 76 3.00 7.94 -11.06
C VAL A 76 3.32 8.82 -12.24
N GLN A 77 2.76 10.04 -12.24
CA GLN A 77 3.15 11.08 -13.19
C GLN A 77 4.31 11.88 -12.62
N VAL A 78 5.44 11.90 -13.34
CA VAL A 78 6.64 12.63 -12.94
C VAL A 78 6.86 13.77 -13.93
N LYS A 79 6.86 15.00 -13.42
CA LYS A 79 7.09 16.22 -14.23
C LYS A 79 8.50 16.24 -14.84
N PRO A 80 8.76 17.08 -15.86
CA PRO A 80 10.10 17.28 -16.41
C PRO A 80 11.12 17.63 -15.34
N ASP A 81 12.30 17.01 -15.38
CA ASP A 81 13.38 17.15 -14.38
C ASP A 81 12.91 16.96 -12.92
N GLY A 82 11.75 16.34 -12.73
CA GLY A 82 11.08 16.16 -11.46
C GLY A 82 11.50 14.88 -10.75
N GLU A 83 11.27 14.87 -9.44
CA GLU A 83 11.42 13.70 -8.59
C GLU A 83 10.09 13.42 -7.91
N GLU A 84 9.72 12.15 -7.87
CA GLU A 84 8.52 11.66 -7.19
C GLU A 84 8.87 10.48 -6.31
N LYS A 85 8.08 10.32 -5.25
CA LYS A 85 8.33 9.32 -4.22
C LYS A 85 7.09 8.50 -3.93
N VAL A 86 7.25 7.19 -3.93
CA VAL A 86 6.23 6.23 -3.54
C VAL A 86 6.68 5.55 -2.27
N SER A 87 5.86 5.58 -1.23
CA SER A 87 6.09 4.81 -0.01
C SER A 87 4.87 3.96 0.29
N TYR A 88 5.09 2.74 0.72
CA TYR A 88 4.01 1.84 1.09
C TYR A 88 4.48 0.82 2.14
N THR A 89 3.53 0.33 2.94
CA THR A 89 3.75 -0.73 3.92
C THR A 89 2.83 -1.88 3.60
N VAL A 90 3.40 -3.08 3.51
CA VAL A 90 2.71 -4.34 3.30
C VAL A 90 2.67 -5.09 4.62
N HIS A 91 1.47 -5.51 5.03
CA HIS A 91 1.24 -6.41 6.14
C HIS A 91 0.96 -7.80 5.58
N TYR A 92 1.87 -8.75 5.79
CA TYR A 92 1.67 -10.16 5.44
C TYR A 92 1.23 -10.94 6.68
N TYR A 93 0.29 -11.86 6.51
CA TYR A 93 -0.21 -12.72 7.58
C TYR A 93 -0.50 -14.14 7.06
N TRP A 94 -0.26 -15.16 7.88
CA TRP A 94 -0.48 -16.57 7.54
C TRP A 94 -0.97 -17.41 8.72
#